data_AF-A0A7H0MBE8-F1
#
_entry.id   AF-A0A7H0MBE8-F1
#
_cell.length_a   1.000
_cell.length_b   1.000
_cell.length_c   1.000
_cell.angle_alpha   90.00
_cell.angle_beta   90.00
_cell.angle_gamma   90.00
#
_symmetry.space_group_name_H-M   'P 1'
#
loop_
_entity.id
_entity.type
_entity.pdbx_description
1 polymer ?
#
loop_
_entity_poly.entity_id
_entity_poly.type
_entity_poly.pdbx_seq_one_letter_code
_entity_poly.pdbx_strand_id
1 'polypeptide(L)'
;MAEDSVIFNTNTWVAEVIYYLVSLLVLFVLLIGKVFVDTRNSRFLHIFYTLFVFGIVGIQFCLAIHGTSFLKGFFHINYDIDYSEPIRFGAVGFALLCYIAVPSGRYR
;
A
#
# COMPACT_ATOMS: atom_id res chain seq x y z
N MET A 1 -25.12 22.56 16.16
CA MET A 1 -24.19 23.52 15.53
C MET A 1 -23.01 23.66 16.48
N ALA A 2 -21.80 23.35 15.97
CA ALA A 2 -20.47 23.46 16.62
C ALA A 2 -20.31 22.65 17.93
N GLU A 3 -19.33 21.78 18.15
CA GLU A 3 -17.90 21.82 17.81
C GLU A 3 -17.34 20.38 17.71
N ASP A 4 -17.29 19.78 16.52
CA ASP A 4 -16.31 18.71 16.23
C ASP A 4 -15.24 19.28 15.28
N SER A 5 -14.80 20.51 15.57
CA SER A 5 -13.85 21.25 14.78
C SER A 5 -12.46 20.62 14.91
N VAL A 6 -12.18 19.72 13.96
CA VAL A 6 -10.87 19.59 13.30
C VAL A 6 -9.70 19.39 14.27
N ILE A 7 -9.62 18.23 14.90
CA ILE A 7 -8.44 17.83 15.70
C ILE A 7 -7.18 17.62 14.83
N PHE A 8 -7.28 17.64 13.50
CA PHE A 8 -6.16 17.32 12.60
C PHE A 8 -5.73 18.43 11.63
N ASN A 9 -5.79 19.71 12.01
CA ASN A 9 -5.20 20.80 11.22
C ASN A 9 -3.77 21.19 11.63
N THR A 10 -2.97 20.31 12.24
CA THR A 10 -1.61 20.72 12.67
C THR A 10 -0.49 19.82 12.19
N ASN A 11 -0.75 18.63 11.64
CA ASN A 11 0.30 17.66 11.32
C ASN A 11 0.00 16.83 10.06
N THR A 12 -0.37 17.46 8.94
CA THR A 12 -0.53 16.79 7.64
C THR A 12 0.70 15.96 7.26
N TRP A 13 1.89 16.46 7.60
CA TRP A 13 3.17 15.77 7.41
C TRP A 13 3.30 14.47 8.24
N VAL A 14 2.63 14.34 9.39
CA VAL A 14 2.70 13.11 10.22
C VAL A 14 1.98 11.97 9.53
N ALA A 15 0.82 12.22 8.93
CA ALA A 15 0.10 11.21 8.17
C ALA A 15 0.89 10.75 6.95
N GLU A 16 1.57 11.67 6.26
CA GLU A 16 2.48 11.36 5.15
C GLU A 16 3.65 10.49 5.63
N VAL A 17 4.32 10.86 6.73
CA VAL A 17 5.43 10.10 7.30
C VAL A 17 4.98 8.70 7.74
N ILE A 18 3.83 8.58 8.41
CA ILE A 18 3.25 7.28 8.79
C ILE A 18 2.95 6.44 7.55
N TYR A 19 2.35 7.06 6.53
CA TYR A 19 2.04 6.38 5.27
C TYR A 19 3.31 5.82 4.60
N TYR A 20 4.39 6.62 4.50
CA TYR A 20 5.65 6.16 3.93
C TYR A 20 6.35 5.10 4.80
N LEU A 21 6.32 5.22 6.13
CA LEU A 21 6.86 4.22 7.05
C LEU A 21 6.13 2.87 6.92
N VAL A 22 4.79 2.90 6.92
CA VAL A 22 3.96 1.70 6.74
C VAL A 22 4.20 1.10 5.36
N SER A 23 4.23 1.92 4.31
CA SER A 23 4.55 1.47 2.95
C SER A 23 5.92 0.77 2.93
N LEU A 24 6.96 1.38 3.48
CA LEU A 24 8.29 0.81 3.55
C LEU A 24 8.32 -0.52 4.32
N LEU A 25 7.63 -0.62 5.46
CA LEU A 25 7.46 -1.88 6.19
C LEU A 25 6.79 -2.95 5.35
N VAL A 26 5.69 -2.61 4.64
CA VAL A 26 5.00 -3.54 3.74
C VAL A 26 5.93 -4.01 2.63
N LEU A 27 6.72 -3.12 2.02
CA LEU A 27 7.71 -3.50 1.01
C LEU A 27 8.75 -4.46 1.56
N PHE A 28 9.29 -4.20 2.75
CA PHE A 28 10.24 -5.13 3.39
C PHE A 28 9.62 -6.51 3.63
N VAL A 29 8.38 -6.56 4.13
CA VAL A 29 7.65 -7.81 4.31
C VAL A 29 7.45 -8.53 2.96
N LEU A 30 7.14 -7.79 1.89
CA LEU A 30 7.01 -8.36 0.55
C LEU A 30 8.36 -8.84 -0.03
N LEU A 31 9.46 -8.17 0.28
CA LEU A 31 10.78 -8.64 -0.16
C LEU A 31 11.19 -9.93 0.57
N ILE A 32 10.94 -10.01 1.87
CA ILE A 32 11.19 -11.23 2.66
C ILE A 32 10.27 -12.37 2.19
N GLY A 33 8.99 -12.07 1.95
CA GLY A 33 8.02 -13.02 1.42
C GLY A 33 8.45 -13.59 0.07
N LYS A 34 8.97 -12.75 -0.84
CA LYS A 34 9.56 -13.18 -2.10
C LYS A 34 10.70 -14.18 -1.90
N VAL A 35 11.67 -13.88 -1.02
CA VAL A 35 12.79 -14.81 -0.74
C VAL A 35 12.30 -16.14 -0.20
N PHE A 36 11.30 -16.13 0.69
CA PHE A 36 10.72 -17.34 1.25
C PHE A 36 9.99 -18.19 0.19
N VAL A 37 9.22 -17.54 -0.69
CA VAL A 37 8.50 -18.20 -1.79
C VAL A 37 9.48 -18.77 -2.82
N ASP A 38 10.52 -18.01 -3.18
CA ASP A 38 11.57 -18.46 -4.10
C ASP A 38 12.35 -19.67 -3.52
N THR A 39 12.60 -19.70 -2.20
CA THR A 39 13.27 -20.82 -1.52
C THR A 39 12.42 -22.10 -1.47
N ARG A 40 11.08 -21.97 -1.39
CA ARG A 40 10.14 -23.09 -1.29
C ARG A 40 9.89 -23.83 -2.61
N ASN A 41 10.34 -23.30 -3.76
CA ASN A 41 10.18 -23.83 -5.13
C ASN A 41 8.79 -24.46 -5.42
N SER A 42 7.72 -23.90 -4.85
CA SER A 42 6.36 -24.40 -5.01
C SER A 42 5.57 -23.49 -5.93
N ARG A 43 5.09 -24.03 -7.05
CA ARG A 43 4.27 -23.29 -8.03
C ARG A 43 3.04 -22.65 -7.41
N PHE A 44 2.38 -23.35 -6.49
CA PHE A 44 1.19 -22.83 -5.82
C PHE A 44 1.51 -21.63 -4.95
N LEU A 45 2.61 -21.66 -4.19
CA LEU A 45 3.05 -20.52 -3.38
C LEU A 45 3.41 -19.31 -4.25
N HIS A 46 4.06 -19.54 -5.39
CA HIS A 46 4.40 -18.48 -6.35
C HIS A 46 3.16 -17.76 -6.86
N ILE A 47 2.16 -18.51 -7.32
CA ILE A 47 0.90 -17.96 -7.86
C ILE A 47 0.14 -17.20 -6.78
N PHE A 48 -0.04 -17.81 -5.60
CA PHE A 48 -0.78 -17.19 -4.50
C PHE A 48 -0.11 -15.91 -4.01
N TYR A 49 1.22 -15.93 -3.90
CA TYR A 49 2.01 -14.77 -3.51
C TYR A 49 1.95 -13.65 -4.55
N THR A 50 2.01 -14.01 -5.84
CA THR A 50 1.89 -13.04 -6.93
C THR A 50 0.52 -12.36 -6.92
N LEU A 51 -0.57 -13.14 -6.74
CA LEU A 51 -1.92 -12.60 -6.60
C LEU A 51 -2.04 -11.67 -5.37
N PHE A 52 -1.41 -12.05 -4.25
CA PHE A 52 -1.38 -11.21 -3.05
C PHE A 52 -0.67 -9.87 -3.28
N VAL A 53 0.50 -9.89 -3.93
CA VAL A 53 1.24 -8.67 -4.32
C VAL A 53 0.37 -7.80 -5.23
N PHE A 54 -0.27 -8.38 -6.25
CA PHE A 54 -1.17 -7.62 -7.13
C PHE A 54 -2.40 -7.07 -6.39
N GLY A 55 -2.92 -7.77 -5.39
CA GLY A 55 -3.98 -7.27 -4.53
C GLY A 55 -3.56 -6.01 -3.77
N ILE A 56 -2.37 -6.00 -3.18
CA ILE A 56 -1.81 -4.83 -2.50
C ILE A 56 -1.59 -3.68 -3.49
N VAL A 57 -1.04 -3.96 -4.67
CA VAL A 57 -0.87 -2.97 -5.74
C VAL A 57 -2.22 -2.37 -6.16
N GLY A 58 -3.26 -3.19 -6.29
CA GLY A 58 -4.61 -2.74 -6.60
C GLY A 58 -5.18 -1.81 -5.53
N ILE A 59 -5.01 -2.15 -4.24
CA ILE A 59 -5.42 -1.29 -3.12
C ILE A 59 -4.71 0.06 -3.19
N GLN A 60 -3.41 0.08 -3.48
CA GLN A 60 -2.62 1.30 -3.59
C GLN A 60 -3.04 2.15 -4.79
N PHE A 61 -3.39 1.52 -5.91
CA PHE A 61 -3.91 2.21 -7.09
C PHE A 61 -5.32 2.79 -6.84
N CYS A 62 -6.19 2.06 -6.16
CA CYS A 62 -7.49 2.55 -5.73
C CYS A 62 -7.34 3.72 -4.74
N LEU A 63 -6.38 3.65 -3.83
CA LEU A 63 -6.04 4.74 -2.91
C LEU A 63 -5.54 5.98 -3.67
N ALA A 64 -4.71 5.79 -4.70
CA ALA A 64 -4.20 6.89 -5.53
C ALA A 64 -5.29 7.60 -6.35
N ILE A 65 -6.24 6.84 -6.92
CA ILE A 65 -7.29 7.37 -7.80
C ILE A 65 -8.49 7.90 -7.02
N HIS A 66 -8.99 7.13 -6.06
CA HIS A 66 -10.25 7.40 -5.36
C HIS A 66 -10.05 8.04 -3.98
N GLY A 67 -8.82 8.07 -3.45
CA GLY A 67 -8.47 8.80 -2.23
C GLY A 67 -9.39 8.49 -1.05
N THR A 68 -10.06 9.54 -0.56
CA THR A 68 -10.97 9.47 0.59
C THR A 68 -12.13 8.50 0.40
N SER A 69 -12.66 8.43 -0.83
CA SER A 69 -13.83 7.62 -1.14
C SER A 69 -13.52 6.12 -1.02
N PHE A 70 -12.28 5.72 -1.36
CA PHE A 70 -11.83 4.35 -1.19
C PHE A 70 -11.50 4.01 0.27
N LEU A 71 -10.85 4.91 1.01
CA LEU A 71 -10.59 4.70 2.44
C LEU A 71 -11.86 4.58 3.26
N LYS A 72 -12.83 5.46 2.98
CA LYS A 72 -14.11 5.44 3.66
C LYS A 72 -14.95 4.22 3.26
N GLY A 73 -14.93 3.82 1.99
CA GLY A 73 -15.71 2.69 1.48
C GLY A 73 -15.13 1.31 1.82
N PHE A 74 -13.81 1.13 1.71
CA PHE A 74 -13.15 -0.16 1.89
C PHE A 74 -12.64 -0.36 3.31
N PHE A 75 -12.02 0.67 3.90
CA PHE A 75 -11.42 0.60 5.23
C PHE A 75 -12.29 1.20 6.34
N HIS A 76 -13.40 1.88 6.01
CA HIS A 76 -14.22 2.64 6.97
C HIS A 76 -13.43 3.69 7.78
N ILE A 77 -12.28 4.15 7.25
CA ILE A 77 -11.46 5.18 7.89
C ILE A 77 -11.91 6.54 7.35
N ASN A 78 -12.34 7.43 8.25
CA ASN A 78 -12.79 8.77 7.91
C ASN A 78 -11.59 9.74 7.98
N TYR A 79 -10.69 9.65 6.99
CA TYR A 79 -9.50 10.48 6.89
C TYR A 79 -9.45 11.13 5.50
N ASP A 80 -9.29 12.47 5.47
CA ASP A 80 -9.32 13.27 4.24
C ASP A 80 -7.95 13.26 3.53
N ILE A 81 -7.74 12.30 2.63
CA ILE A 81 -6.53 12.14 1.80
C ILE A 81 -6.57 13.00 0.53
N ASP A 82 -7.72 13.56 0.16
CA ASP A 82 -7.86 14.22 -1.15
C ASP A 82 -7.00 15.50 -1.24
N TYR A 83 -6.63 16.07 -0.09
CA TYR A 83 -5.70 17.19 0.02
C TYR A 83 -4.20 16.81 0.00
N SER A 84 -3.85 15.53 0.15
CA SER A 84 -2.46 15.06 0.21
C SER A 84 -1.99 14.48 -1.13
N GLU A 85 -1.61 15.35 -2.06
CA GLU A 85 -0.91 14.97 -3.31
C GLU A 85 0.30 14.04 -3.09
N PRO A 86 1.14 14.21 -2.04
CA PRO A 86 2.28 13.33 -1.79
C PRO A 86 1.88 11.88 -1.53
N ILE A 87 0.77 11.65 -0.81
CA ILE A 87 0.28 10.29 -0.51
C ILE A 87 -0.22 9.62 -1.79
N ARG A 88 -0.94 10.36 -2.65
CA ARG A 88 -1.44 9.83 -3.92
C ARG A 88 -0.31 9.46 -4.87
N PHE A 89 0.70 10.33 -5.03
CA PHE A 89 1.90 10.02 -5.81
C PHE A 89 2.73 8.91 -5.16
N GLY A 90 2.83 8.90 -3.83
CA GLY A 90 3.50 7.86 -3.06
C GLY A 90 2.88 6.49 -3.24
N ALA A 91 1.55 6.40 -3.33
CA ALA A 91 0.83 5.16 -3.62
C ALA A 91 1.14 4.60 -5.02
N VAL A 92 1.23 5.48 -6.03
CA VAL A 92 1.64 5.07 -7.38
C VAL A 92 3.10 4.60 -7.39
N GLY A 93 4.00 5.36 -6.76
CA GLY A 93 5.42 4.98 -6.64
C GLY A 93 5.59 3.65 -5.91
N PHE A 94 4.84 3.45 -4.83
CA PHE A 94 4.85 2.22 -4.06
C PHE A 94 4.30 1.02 -4.83
N ALA A 95 3.23 1.22 -5.60
CA ALA A 95 2.69 0.20 -6.50
C ALA A 95 3.72 -0.26 -7.53
N LEU A 96 4.50 0.68 -8.11
CA LEU A 96 5.60 0.34 -9.00
C LEU A 96 6.74 -0.41 -8.28
N LEU A 97 7.09 0.01 -7.06
CA LEU A 97 8.11 -0.68 -6.25
C LEU A 97 7.69 -2.11 -5.87
N CYS A 98 6.40 -2.34 -5.60
CA CYS A 98 5.87 -3.67 -5.32
C CYS A 98 6.07 -4.64 -6.49
N TYR A 99 6.22 -4.15 -7.72
CA TYR A 99 6.55 -4.98 -8.87
C TYR A 99 7.90 -5.71 -8.69
N ILE A 100 8.86 -5.09 -8.00
CA ILE A 100 10.17 -5.70 -7.68
C ILE A 100 9.98 -6.89 -6.72
N ALA A 101 8.95 -6.85 -5.88
CA ALA A 101 8.61 -7.93 -4.97
C ALA A 101 7.88 -9.09 -5.66
N VAL A 102 7.56 -8.99 -6.96
CA VAL A 102 7.05 -10.14 -7.72
C VAL A 102 8.16 -11.20 -7.80
N PRO A 103 7.89 -12.46 -7.40
CA PRO A 103 8.87 -13.53 -7.45
C PRO A 103 9.26 -13.80 -8.90
N SER A 104 10.57 -13.75 -9.16
CA SER A 104 11.10 -13.97 -10.51
C SER A 104 11.05 -15.47 -10.74
N GLY A 105 10.26 -15.92 -11.70
CA GLY A 105 10.02 -17.33 -12.02
C GLY A 105 11.23 -18.09 -12.54
N ARG A 106 12.38 -18.02 -11.86
CA ARG A 106 13.48 -18.97 -11.97
C ARG A 106 13.03 -20.29 -11.33
N TYR A 107 12.04 -20.92 -11.95
CA TYR A 107 11.86 -22.36 -11.84
C TYR A 107 13.11 -22.97 -12.45
N ARG A 108 14.02 -23.40 -11.59
CA ARG A 108 15.06 -24.37 -11.94
C ARG A 108 14.48 -25.76 -11.74
#